data_AF-A0A1Q7RTM4-F1
#
_entry.id   AF-A0A1Q7RTM4-F1
#
_cell.length_a   1.000
_cell.length_b   1.000
_cell.length_c   1.000
_cell.angle_alpha   90.00
_cell.angle_beta   90.00
_cell.angle_gamma   90.00
#
_symmetry.space_group_name_H-M   'P 1'
#
loop_
_entity.id
_entity.type
_entity.pdbx_description
1 polymer ?
#
loop_
_entity_poly.entity_id
_entity_poly.type
_entity_poly.pdbx_seq_one_letter_code
_entity_poly.pdbx_strand_id
1 'polypeptide(L)'
;MGGNQYTDILQKELQLSFQEAEDLKLGRTGGTETEMVQPLLESITEMLIMEVQKTFDFFRETYPSETISRVLLSGGTCRMPGLAEKIQATFGYPTEILDPFKAIAIGPKVNLGKLASLGPALTVAVGLALRGFDQ
;
A
#
# COMPACT_ATOMS: atom_id res chain seq x y z
N MET A 1 -6.32 11.38 1.23
CA MET A 1 -6.66 10.24 0.33
C MET A 1 -6.28 8.93 1.00
N GLY A 2 -6.91 7.81 0.66
CA GLY A 2 -6.58 6.53 1.29
C GLY A 2 -7.31 5.32 0.70
N GLY A 3 -6.96 4.13 1.20
CA GLY A 3 -7.43 2.84 0.70
C GLY A 3 -8.94 2.64 0.64
N ASN A 4 -9.69 3.31 1.53
CA ASN A 4 -11.16 3.22 1.53
C ASN A 4 -11.78 3.87 0.29
N GLN A 5 -11.14 4.86 -0.32
CA GLN A 5 -11.70 5.51 -1.52
C GLN A 5 -11.81 4.53 -2.70
N TYR A 6 -10.85 3.61 -2.82
CA TYR A 6 -10.93 2.49 -3.75
C TYR A 6 -12.17 1.66 -3.48
N THR A 7 -12.31 1.19 -2.24
CA THR A 7 -13.40 0.32 -1.82
C THR A 7 -14.76 0.98 -2.00
N ASP A 8 -14.92 2.24 -1.59
CA ASP A 8 -16.16 3.01 -1.70
C ASP A 8 -16.62 3.16 -3.16
N ILE A 9 -15.68 3.38 -4.09
CA ILE A 9 -16.00 3.50 -5.52
C ILE A 9 -16.42 2.14 -6.08
N LEU A 10 -15.70 1.07 -5.75
CA LEU A 10 -16.09 -0.28 -6.18
C LEU A 10 -17.47 -0.68 -5.67
N GLN A 11 -17.77 -0.39 -4.40
CA GLN A 11 -19.09 -0.66 -3.83
C GLN A 11 -20.20 0.10 -4.56
N LYS A 12 -19.96 1.35 -4.95
CA LYS A 12 -20.96 2.18 -5.63
C LYS A 12 -21.19 1.75 -7.08
N GLU A 13 -20.11 1.58 -7.84
CA GLU A 13 -20.19 1.30 -9.28
C GLU A 13 -20.65 -0.14 -9.57
N LEU A 14 -20.28 -1.09 -8.70
CA LEU A 14 -20.54 -2.51 -8.92
C LEU A 14 -21.58 -3.09 -7.94
N GLN A 15 -22.14 -2.25 -7.04
CA GLN A 15 -23.10 -2.66 -6.02
C GLN A 15 -22.60 -3.80 -5.12
N LEU A 16 -21.29 -3.83 -4.86
CA LEU A 16 -20.65 -4.85 -4.04
C LEU A 16 -20.75 -4.55 -2.54
N SER A 17 -20.70 -5.61 -1.74
CA SER A 17 -20.41 -5.48 -0.32
C SER A 17 -18.97 -4.98 -0.10
N PHE A 18 -18.69 -4.48 1.10
CA PHE A 18 -17.35 -4.00 1.46
C PHE A 18 -16.28 -5.09 1.27
N GLN A 19 -16.58 -6.33 1.67
CA GLN A 19 -15.64 -7.44 1.59
C GLN A 19 -15.34 -7.82 0.13
N GLU A 20 -16.38 -7.88 -0.71
CA GLU A 20 -16.22 -8.15 -2.14
C GLU A 20 -15.39 -7.06 -2.83
N ALA A 21 -15.64 -5.79 -2.49
CA ALA A 21 -14.87 -4.66 -2.99
C ALA A 21 -13.39 -4.69 -2.52
N GLU A 22 -13.12 -5.03 -1.25
CA GLU A 22 -11.76 -5.21 -0.74
C GLU A 22 -11.01 -6.35 -1.45
N ASP A 23 -11.68 -7.50 -1.64
CA ASP A 23 -11.05 -8.65 -2.28
C ASP A 23 -10.78 -8.38 -3.76
N LEU A 24 -11.67 -7.66 -4.44
CA LEU A 24 -11.47 -7.25 -5.82
C LEU A 24 -10.37 -6.18 -5.95
N LYS A 25 -10.33 -5.18 -5.06
CA LYS A 25 -9.23 -4.19 -4.97
C LYS A 25 -7.87 -4.87 -4.78
N LEU A 26 -7.81 -5.92 -3.96
CA LEU A 26 -6.57 -6.64 -3.65
C LEU A 26 -6.23 -7.74 -4.68
N GLY A 27 -6.99 -7.85 -5.78
CA GLY A 27 -6.77 -8.85 -6.83
C GLY A 27 -6.97 -10.30 -6.35
N ARG A 28 -7.80 -10.50 -5.32
CA ARG A 28 -8.13 -11.83 -4.77
C ARG A 28 -9.30 -12.48 -5.50
N THR A 29 -10.08 -11.69 -6.22
CA THR A 29 -11.06 -12.19 -7.19
C THR A 29 -10.44 -12.20 -8.59
N GLY A 30 -10.81 -13.17 -9.42
CA GLY A 30 -10.33 -13.28 -10.80
C GLY A 30 -11.50 -13.47 -11.76
N GLY A 31 -11.28 -13.12 -13.03
CA GLY A 31 -12.27 -13.25 -14.10
C GLY A 31 -12.54 -11.93 -14.81
N THR A 32 -13.59 -11.89 -15.63
CA THR A 32 -14.02 -10.73 -16.43
C THR A 32 -14.33 -9.48 -15.59
N GLU A 33 -14.67 -9.66 -14.32
CA GLU A 33 -14.91 -8.55 -13.39
C GLU A 33 -13.62 -7.74 -13.11
N THR A 34 -12.44 -8.37 -13.14
CA THR A 34 -11.16 -7.69 -12.91
C THR A 34 -10.86 -6.68 -14.03
N GLU A 35 -11.12 -7.05 -15.29
CA GLU A 35 -10.87 -6.19 -16.45
C GLU A 35 -11.79 -4.96 -16.49
N MET A 36 -13.05 -5.13 -16.10
CA MET A 36 -14.01 -4.01 -16.05
C MET A 36 -13.66 -2.97 -14.97
N VAL A 37 -12.94 -3.40 -13.94
CA VAL A 37 -12.67 -2.57 -12.76
C VAL A 37 -11.32 -1.87 -12.82
N GLN A 38 -10.41 -2.38 -13.63
CA GLN A 38 -9.09 -1.80 -13.79
C GLN A 38 -9.09 -0.29 -14.08
N PRO A 39 -9.96 0.26 -14.95
CA PRO A 39 -10.03 1.71 -15.17
C PRO A 39 -10.44 2.52 -13.93
N LEU A 40 -11.32 1.98 -13.08
CA LEU A 40 -11.75 2.61 -11.83
C LEU A 40 -10.58 2.67 -10.84
N LEU A 41 -9.86 1.55 -10.68
CA LEU A 41 -8.68 1.48 -9.82
C LEU A 41 -7.56 2.40 -10.31
N GLU A 42 -7.35 2.47 -11.63
CA GLU A 42 -6.35 3.35 -12.24
C GLU A 42 -6.67 4.82 -11.98
N SER A 43 -7.92 5.26 -12.16
CA SER A 43 -8.33 6.64 -11.89
C SER A 43 -8.05 7.07 -10.45
N ILE A 44 -8.37 6.21 -9.47
CA ILE A 44 -8.10 6.50 -8.05
C ILE A 44 -6.60 6.47 -7.76
N THR A 45 -5.86 5.59 -8.43
CA THR A 45 -4.40 5.54 -8.33
C THR A 45 -3.75 6.79 -8.88
N GLU A 46 -4.23 7.36 -9.99
CA GLU A 46 -3.74 8.63 -10.51
C GLU A 46 -3.97 9.77 -9.52
N MET A 47 -5.14 9.81 -8.90
CA MET A 47 -5.43 10.77 -7.82
C MET A 47 -4.46 10.61 -6.63
N LEU A 48 -4.21 9.37 -6.20
CA LEU A 48 -3.23 9.07 -5.15
C LEU A 48 -1.82 9.54 -5.54
N ILE A 49 -1.39 9.25 -6.76
CA ILE A 49 -0.07 9.64 -7.27
C ILE A 49 0.08 11.16 -7.28
N MET A 50 -0.95 11.92 -7.70
CA MET A 50 -0.92 13.38 -7.64
C MET A 50 -0.78 13.91 -6.20
N GLU A 51 -1.40 13.26 -5.22
CA GLU A 51 -1.27 13.66 -3.82
C GLU A 51 0.13 13.35 -3.27
N VAL A 52 0.70 12.21 -3.64
CA VAL A 52 2.08 11.85 -3.29
C VAL A 52 3.07 12.82 -3.93
N GLN A 53 2.86 13.21 -5.20
CA GLN A 53 3.71 14.17 -5.92
C GLN A 53 3.88 15.49 -5.15
N LYS A 54 2.80 16.03 -4.57
CA LYS A 54 2.86 17.26 -3.74
C LYS A 54 3.82 17.12 -2.56
N THR A 55 3.87 15.93 -1.95
CA THR A 55 4.78 15.65 -0.83
C THR A 55 6.22 15.55 -1.30
N PHE A 56 6.47 14.96 -2.47
CA PHE A 56 7.79 14.92 -3.08
C PHE A 56 8.30 16.30 -3.50
N ASP A 57 7.43 17.15 -4.04
CA ASP A 57 7.78 18.52 -4.43
C ASP A 57 8.10 19.35 -3.19
N PHE A 58 7.24 19.28 -2.16
CA PHE A 58 7.49 19.94 -0.87
C PHE A 58 8.83 19.50 -0.24
N PHE A 59 9.15 18.21 -0.28
CA PHE A 59 10.43 17.71 0.24
C PHE A 59 11.62 18.31 -0.51
N ARG A 60 11.57 18.36 -1.86
CA ARG A 60 12.65 18.91 -2.69
C ARG A 60 12.85 20.41 -2.49
N GLU A 61 11.76 21.15 -2.29
CA GLU A 61 11.83 22.58 -1.99
C GLU A 61 12.41 22.83 -0.58
N THR A 62 12.03 22.00 0.39
CA THR A 62 12.47 22.15 1.79
C THR A 62 13.91 21.69 2.01
N TYR A 63 14.35 20.64 1.31
CA TYR A 63 15.65 20.00 1.49
C TYR A 63 16.39 19.84 0.14
N PRO A 64 16.83 20.94 -0.49
CA PRO A 64 17.38 20.92 -1.85
C PRO A 64 18.70 20.15 -1.99
N SER A 65 19.42 19.94 -0.88
CA SER A 65 20.66 19.16 -0.83
C SER A 65 20.46 17.67 -0.54
N GLU A 66 19.25 17.25 -0.19
CA GLU A 66 18.93 15.86 0.14
C GLU A 66 18.37 15.11 -1.06
N THR A 67 18.70 13.83 -1.18
CA THR A 67 18.22 12.96 -2.26
C THR A 67 17.46 11.77 -1.72
N ILE A 68 16.34 11.42 -2.36
CA ILE A 68 15.58 10.23 -2.03
C ILE A 68 16.29 9.02 -2.64
N SER A 69 16.71 8.08 -1.79
CA SER A 69 17.40 6.85 -2.22
C SER A 69 16.42 5.73 -2.58
N ARG A 70 15.28 5.65 -1.89
CA ARG A 70 14.23 4.65 -2.10
C ARG A 70 12.90 5.06 -1.46
N VAL A 71 11.83 4.40 -1.87
CA VAL A 71 10.48 4.52 -1.32
C VAL A 71 10.08 3.19 -0.69
N LEU A 72 9.62 3.25 0.56
CA LEU A 72 9.09 2.10 1.29
C LEU A 72 7.59 2.24 1.44
N LEU A 73 6.82 1.27 0.92
CA LEU A 73 5.37 1.28 1.01
C LEU A 73 4.90 0.46 2.22
N SER A 74 3.96 1.01 2.98
CA SER A 74 3.32 0.33 4.11
C SER A 74 1.80 0.51 4.08
N GLY A 75 1.09 -0.10 5.03
CA GLY A 75 -0.37 -0.09 5.09
C GLY A 75 -1.02 -1.20 4.25
N GLY A 76 -2.34 -1.38 4.39
CA GLY A 76 -3.05 -2.46 3.67
C GLY A 76 -3.11 -2.26 2.15
N THR A 77 -3.22 -1.01 1.70
CA THR A 77 -3.39 -0.66 0.27
C THR A 77 -2.13 -0.85 -0.55
N CYS A 78 -0.94 -0.88 0.04
CA CYS A 78 0.31 -1.11 -0.72
C CYS A 78 0.34 -2.47 -1.44
N ARG A 79 -0.53 -3.41 -1.04
CA ARG A 79 -0.68 -4.73 -1.66
C ARG A 79 -1.58 -4.73 -2.90
N MET A 80 -2.14 -3.59 -3.29
CA MET A 80 -2.89 -3.47 -4.53
C MET A 80 -1.96 -3.78 -5.71
N PRO A 81 -2.35 -4.69 -6.61
CA PRO A 81 -1.51 -5.04 -7.77
C PRO A 81 -1.11 -3.81 -8.59
N GLY A 82 0.17 -3.72 -8.96
CA GLY A 82 0.68 -2.64 -9.81
C GLY A 82 0.95 -1.32 -9.09
N LEU A 83 0.60 -1.15 -7.80
CA LEU A 83 0.77 0.12 -7.11
C LEU A 83 2.25 0.48 -6.91
N ALA A 84 3.07 -0.48 -6.47
CA ALA A 84 4.49 -0.25 -6.25
C ALA A 84 5.21 0.07 -7.57
N GLU A 85 4.85 -0.64 -8.63
CA GLU A 85 5.35 -0.46 -9.98
C GLU A 85 4.95 0.91 -10.54
N LYS A 86 3.70 1.34 -10.34
CA LYS A 86 3.22 2.66 -10.75
C LYS A 86 3.98 3.77 -10.02
N ILE A 87 4.14 3.67 -8.69
CA ILE A 87 4.90 4.64 -7.89
C ILE A 87 6.35 4.72 -8.39
N GLN A 88 7.02 3.58 -8.58
CA GLN A 88 8.38 3.54 -9.11
C GLN A 88 8.47 4.17 -10.51
N ALA A 89 7.55 3.85 -11.41
CA ALA A 89 7.52 4.38 -12.77
C ALA A 89 7.27 5.89 -12.80
N THR A 90 6.43 6.42 -11.90
CA THR A 90 6.14 7.85 -11.82
C THR A 90 7.29 8.64 -11.21
N PHE A 91 7.85 8.20 -10.09
CA PHE A 91 8.83 8.99 -9.34
C PHE A 91 10.29 8.65 -9.64
N GLY A 92 10.56 7.50 -10.26
CA GLY A 92 11.92 7.07 -10.64
C GLY A 92 12.79 6.55 -9.49
N TYR A 93 12.23 6.38 -8.29
CA TYR A 93 12.97 5.87 -7.13
C TYR A 93 12.69 4.38 -6.92
N PRO A 94 13.72 3.58 -6.55
CA PRO A 94 13.52 2.20 -6.14
C PRO A 94 12.41 2.09 -5.09
N THR A 95 11.36 1.34 -5.39
CA THR A 95 10.17 1.24 -4.53
C THR A 95 9.95 -0.20 -4.10
N GLU A 96 9.87 -0.44 -2.79
CA GLU A 96 9.65 -1.76 -2.22
C GLU A 96 8.54 -1.74 -1.16
N ILE A 97 7.80 -2.84 -1.03
CA ILE A 97 6.85 -3.04 0.07
C ILE A 97 7.65 -3.34 1.34
N LEU A 98 7.40 -2.57 2.40
CA LEU A 98 8.04 -2.74 3.68
C LEU A 98 7.63 -4.06 4.33
N ASP A 99 8.62 -4.87 4.69
CA ASP A 99 8.47 -5.98 5.63
C ASP A 99 8.90 -5.51 7.04
N PRO A 100 7.95 -5.22 7.94
CA PRO A 100 8.28 -4.77 9.30
C PRO A 100 8.82 -5.92 10.18
N PHE A 101 8.71 -7.18 9.73
CA PHE A 101 9.19 -8.35 10.47
C PHE A 101 10.58 -8.80 10.04
N LYS A 102 11.20 -8.13 9.05
CA LYS A 102 12.50 -8.51 8.47
C LYS A 102 13.62 -8.71 9.50
N ALA A 103 13.58 -7.98 10.61
CA ALA A 103 14.58 -8.05 11.69
C ALA A 103 14.01 -8.63 13.00
N ILE A 104 12.85 -9.30 12.96
CA ILE A 104 12.15 -9.83 14.14
C ILE A 104 12.14 -11.35 14.08
N ALA A 105 12.62 -12.01 15.15
CA ALA A 105 12.50 -13.45 15.28
C ALA A 105 11.04 -13.87 15.46
N ILE A 106 10.53 -14.71 14.57
CA ILE A 106 9.13 -15.15 14.59
C ILE A 106 9.00 -16.47 15.35
N GLY A 107 8.17 -16.47 16.40
CA GLY A 107 7.91 -17.64 17.23
C GLY A 107 7.09 -18.73 16.50
N PRO A 108 7.21 -20.00 16.92
CA PRO A 108 6.64 -21.15 16.20
C PRO A 108 5.10 -21.21 16.19
N LYS A 109 4.44 -20.41 17.03
CA LYS A 109 2.96 -20.33 17.10
C LYS A 109 2.37 -19.37 16.05
N VAL A 110 3.20 -18.59 15.36
CA VAL A 110 2.75 -17.58 14.40
C VAL A 110 2.54 -18.22 13.03
N ASN A 111 1.39 -17.96 12.42
CA ASN A 111 1.14 -18.38 11.04
C ASN A 111 1.86 -17.43 10.06
N LEU A 112 2.95 -17.92 9.46
CA LEU A 112 3.78 -17.13 8.54
C LEU A 112 3.03 -16.65 7.30
N GLY A 113 2.08 -17.43 6.77
CA GLY A 113 1.27 -17.03 5.62
C GLY A 113 0.36 -15.84 5.94
N LYS A 114 -0.29 -15.85 7.11
CA LYS A 114 -1.09 -14.71 7.59
C LYS A 114 -0.21 -13.51 7.93
N LEU A 115 0.97 -13.74 8.47
CA LEU A 115 1.91 -12.67 8.79
C LEU A 115 2.39 -11.95 7.54
N ALA A 116 2.77 -12.69 6.49
CA ALA A 116 3.19 -12.14 5.22
C ALA A 116 2.07 -11.33 4.52
N SER A 117 0.81 -11.77 4.64
CA SER A 117 -0.33 -11.06 4.04
C SER A 117 -0.73 -9.79 4.79
N LEU A 118 -0.51 -9.74 6.11
CA LEU A 118 -0.82 -8.58 6.96
C LEU A 118 0.37 -7.66 7.20
N GLY A 119 1.59 -8.11 6.90
CA GLY A 119 2.86 -7.50 7.30
C GLY A 119 2.88 -5.98 7.17
N PRO A 120 2.75 -5.42 5.95
CA PRO A 120 2.80 -3.98 5.74
C PRO A 120 1.72 -3.20 6.52
N ALA A 121 0.55 -3.80 6.74
CA ALA A 121 -0.54 -3.19 7.53
C ALA A 121 -0.25 -3.18 9.04
N LEU A 122 0.65 -4.05 9.52
CA LEU A 122 1.05 -4.14 10.91
C LEU A 122 2.25 -3.24 11.26
N THR A 123 2.80 -2.48 10.31
CA THR A 123 3.98 -1.62 10.51
C THR A 123 3.88 -0.74 11.77
N VAL A 124 2.74 -0.09 11.99
CA VAL A 124 2.51 0.77 13.16
C VAL A 124 2.48 -0.05 14.45
N ALA A 125 1.78 -1.19 14.45
CA ALA A 125 1.69 -2.08 15.61
C ALA A 125 3.06 -2.65 16.00
N VAL A 126 3.89 -3.00 15.01
CA VAL A 126 5.27 -3.43 15.22
C VAL A 126 6.10 -2.31 15.85
N GLY A 127 6.03 -1.09 15.33
CA GLY A 127 6.74 0.06 15.91
C GLY A 127 6.33 0.35 17.37
N LEU A 128 5.04 0.25 17.69
CA LEU A 128 4.55 0.40 19.06
C LEU A 128 5.08 -0.70 20.00
N ALA A 129 5.17 -1.94 19.52
CA ALA A 129 5.73 -3.04 20.30
C ALA A 129 7.24 -2.88 20.53
N LEU A 130 7.98 -2.41 19.52
CA LEU A 130 9.43 -2.19 19.62
C LEU A 130 9.80 -1.12 20.66
N ARG A 131 8.96 -0.10 20.84
CA ARG A 131 9.16 0.95 21.86
C ARG A 131 9.34 0.40 23.28
N GLY A 132 8.77 -0.77 23.58
CA GLY A 132 8.93 -1.43 24.87
C GLY A 132 10.33 -1.98 25.14
N PHE A 133 11.21 -2.06 24.13
CA PHE A 133 12.59 -2.55 24.23
C PHE A 133 13.64 -1.43 24.19
N ASP A 134 13.23 -0.19 23.93
CA ASP A 134 14.09 1.01 23.97
C ASP A 134 14.23 1.62 25.38
N GLN A 135 13.71 0.93 26.42
CA GLN A 135 13.86 1.27 27.84
C GLN A 135 14.67 0.20 28.56
#